data_AF-A0A961T0W2-F1
#
_entry.id   AF-A0A961T0W2-F1
#
_cell.length_a   1.000
_cell.length_b   1.000
_cell.length_c   1.000
_cell.angle_alpha   90.00
_cell.angle_beta   90.00
_cell.angle_gamma   90.00
#
_symmetry.space_group_name_H-M   'P 1'
#
loop_
_entity.id
_entity.type
_entity.pdbx_description
1 polymer ?
#
loop_
_entity_poly.entity_id
_entity_poly.type
_entity_poly.pdbx_seq_one_letter_code
_entity_poly.pdbx_strand_id
1 'polypeptide(L)'
;RKRRGPASTSRPRIYAFSLAIYCTTWTFFGSVGMAAANGLSFLAIYVGPILLITFGNGLVKRIVRLSKEQRITSVADFLGARYGKSIKVAGVAAVIAVIGTVPYIALQLKAVSVSVSKLINHFNLEANQDMVALGEISVLISVTLAVFTILFGTRHADATEHQDGLILAV
;
A
#
# COMPACT_ATOMS: atom_id res chain seq x y z
N ARG A 1 28.57 -9.57 28.90
CA ARG A 1 28.37 -8.11 28.74
C ARG A 1 27.67 -7.85 27.40
N LYS A 2 26.33 -7.80 27.38
CA LYS A 2 25.49 -7.62 26.18
C LYS A 2 25.64 -6.16 25.71
N ARG A 3 26.35 -5.91 24.61
CA ARG A 3 26.43 -4.58 23.99
C ARG A 3 25.04 -4.27 23.41
N ARG A 4 24.26 -3.46 24.13
CA ARG A 4 23.07 -2.79 23.60
C ARG A 4 23.59 -1.82 22.53
N GLY A 5 23.35 -2.12 21.25
CA GLY A 5 23.51 -1.15 20.17
C GLY A 5 22.60 0.06 20.43
N PRO A 6 22.88 1.21 19.80
CA PRO A 6 22.12 2.44 20.04
C PRO A 6 20.64 2.14 19.85
N ALA A 7 19.83 2.53 20.85
CA ALA A 7 18.39 2.42 20.76
C ALA A 7 17.95 3.26 19.56
N SER A 8 17.66 2.59 18.43
CA SER A 8 16.79 3.14 17.39
C SER A 8 15.61 3.71 18.17
N THR A 9 15.46 5.03 18.10
CA THR A 9 14.35 5.74 18.71
C THR A 9 13.12 5.13 18.07
N SER A 10 12.50 4.17 18.76
CA SER A 10 11.29 3.54 18.30
C SER A 10 10.30 4.67 18.17
N ARG A 11 9.92 5.01 16.93
CA ARG A 11 8.87 5.98 16.63
C ARG A 11 7.59 5.19 16.35
N PRO A 12 6.92 4.63 17.37
CA PRO A 12 5.74 3.79 17.17
C PRO A 12 4.61 4.56 16.48
N ARG A 13 4.57 5.88 16.64
CA ARG A 13 3.63 6.77 15.92
C ARG A 13 3.85 6.73 14.41
N ILE A 14 5.09 6.84 13.95
CA ILE A 14 5.47 6.75 12.52
C ILE A 14 5.09 5.38 11.96
N TYR A 15 5.41 4.30 12.66
CA TYR A 15 5.00 2.95 12.25
C TYR A 15 3.47 2.79 12.19
N ALA A 16 2.73 3.36 13.15
CA ALA A 16 1.27 3.34 13.12
C ALA A 16 0.71 4.11 11.91
N PHE A 17 1.27 5.27 11.58
CA PHE A 17 0.88 6.04 10.39
C PHE A 17 1.21 5.32 9.09
N SER A 18 2.33 4.60 9.01
CA SER A 18 2.63 3.79 7.81
C SER A 18 1.59 2.70 7.54
N LEU A 19 0.91 2.23 8.59
CA LEU A 19 -0.18 1.26 8.46
C LEU A 19 -1.45 1.85 7.85
N ALA A 20 -1.59 3.19 7.83
CA ALA A 20 -2.69 3.87 7.17
C ALA A 20 -2.73 3.62 5.65
N ILE A 21 -1.63 3.12 5.05
CA ILE A 21 -1.62 2.66 3.66
C ILE A 21 -2.64 1.55 3.38
N TYR A 22 -3.11 0.85 4.42
CA TYR A 22 -4.21 -0.10 4.31
C TYR A 22 -5.53 0.56 3.86
N CYS A 23 -5.74 1.83 4.23
CA CYS A 23 -6.92 2.62 3.88
C CYS A 23 -6.83 3.14 2.44
N THR A 24 -6.95 2.23 1.47
CA THR A 24 -6.91 2.54 0.03
C THR A 24 -8.29 2.88 -0.54
N THR A 25 -8.31 3.37 -1.77
CA THR A 25 -9.52 3.59 -2.56
C THR A 25 -10.41 2.34 -2.66
N TRP A 26 -9.84 1.14 -2.70
CA TRP A 26 -10.59 -0.13 -2.57
C TRP A 26 -11.32 -0.26 -1.24
N THR A 27 -10.67 0.05 -0.11
CA THR A 27 -11.33 -0.02 1.20
C THR A 27 -12.44 1.02 1.34
N PHE A 28 -12.27 2.20 0.74
CA PHE A 28 -13.28 3.24 0.72
C PHE A 28 -14.50 2.83 -0.12
N PHE A 29 -14.31 2.58 -1.42
CA PHE A 29 -15.43 2.20 -2.31
C PHE A 29 -16.02 0.83 -1.99
N GLY A 30 -15.19 -0.12 -1.54
CA GLY A 30 -15.64 -1.42 -1.08
C GLY A 30 -16.51 -1.33 0.15
N SER A 31 -16.15 -0.49 1.13
CA SER A 31 -16.96 -0.30 2.34
C SER A 31 -18.27 0.44 2.04
N VAL A 32 -18.22 1.50 1.22
CA VAL A 32 -19.42 2.24 0.81
C VAL A 32 -20.37 1.38 -0.03
N GLY A 33 -19.82 0.60 -0.98
CA GLY A 33 -20.61 -0.33 -1.80
C GLY A 33 -21.22 -1.47 -0.99
N MET A 34 -20.46 -2.06 -0.07
CA MET A 34 -20.96 -3.09 0.87
C MET A 34 -21.99 -2.52 1.84
N ALA A 35 -21.84 -1.27 2.29
CA ALA A 35 -22.82 -0.61 3.13
C ALA A 35 -24.14 -0.36 2.39
N ALA A 36 -24.05 0.07 1.12
CA ALA A 36 -25.23 0.30 0.28
C ALA A 36 -25.98 -1.00 -0.08
N ALA A 37 -25.26 -2.11 -0.29
CA ALA A 37 -25.86 -3.39 -0.70
C ALA A 37 -26.22 -4.32 0.47
N ASN A 38 -25.37 -4.40 1.49
CA ASN A 38 -25.40 -5.42 2.55
C ASN A 38 -25.27 -4.84 3.97
N GLY A 39 -25.51 -3.54 4.16
CA GLY A 39 -25.51 -2.88 5.47
C GLY A 39 -24.19 -3.03 6.23
N LEU A 40 -24.24 -3.52 7.47
CA LEU A 40 -23.08 -3.61 8.40
C LEU A 40 -21.97 -4.57 7.97
N SER A 41 -22.13 -5.31 6.87
CA SER A 41 -21.15 -6.30 6.40
C SER A 41 -19.77 -5.69 6.10
N PHE A 42 -19.69 -4.38 5.86
CA PHE A 42 -18.43 -3.66 5.65
C PHE A 42 -17.49 -3.70 6.86
N LEU A 43 -18.02 -3.87 8.09
CA LEU A 43 -17.20 -3.92 9.31
C LEU A 43 -16.17 -5.05 9.27
N ALA A 44 -16.48 -6.15 8.59
CA ALA A 44 -15.59 -7.31 8.49
C ALA A 44 -14.22 -6.96 7.88
N ILE A 45 -14.18 -6.00 6.93
CA ILE A 45 -12.92 -5.52 6.32
C ILE A 45 -12.03 -4.84 7.36
N TYR A 46 -12.60 -4.14 8.34
CA TYR A 46 -11.85 -3.46 9.39
C TYR A 46 -11.52 -4.36 10.58
N VAL A 47 -12.44 -5.28 10.92
CA VAL A 47 -12.26 -6.23 12.04
C VAL A 47 -11.12 -7.21 11.75
N GLY A 48 -10.93 -7.65 10.50
CA GLY A 48 -9.86 -8.58 10.12
C GLY A 48 -8.45 -8.12 10.52
N PRO A 49 -7.98 -6.95 10.08
CA PRO A 49 -6.69 -6.40 10.48
C PRO A 49 -6.55 -6.20 11.99
N ILE A 50 -7.61 -5.75 12.66
CA ILE A 50 -7.62 -5.56 14.12
C ILE A 50 -7.37 -6.90 14.82
N LEU A 51 -8.07 -7.96 14.41
CA LEU A 51 -7.88 -9.31 14.95
C LEU A 51 -6.48 -9.86 14.65
N LEU A 52 -5.99 -9.66 13.42
CA LEU A 52 -4.66 -10.12 13.02
C LEU A 52 -3.57 -9.42 13.85
N ILE A 53 -3.69 -8.13 14.13
CA ILE A 53 -2.69 -7.40 14.92
C ILE A 53 -2.82 -7.73 16.42
N THR A 54 -4.03 -7.87 16.94
CA THR A 54 -4.26 -8.17 18.36
C THR A 54 -3.90 -9.61 18.72
N PHE A 55 -4.44 -10.59 18.00
CA PHE A 55 -4.20 -12.02 18.26
C PHE A 55 -2.96 -12.55 17.53
N GLY A 56 -2.68 -12.06 16.32
CA GLY A 56 -1.54 -12.49 15.49
C GLY A 56 -0.23 -11.75 15.76
N ASN A 57 -0.14 -10.93 16.82
CA ASN A 57 1.07 -10.17 17.17
C ASN A 57 2.33 -11.06 17.25
N GLY A 58 2.20 -12.28 17.79
CA GLY A 58 3.30 -13.25 17.86
C GLY A 58 3.81 -13.66 16.47
N LEU A 59 2.90 -13.87 15.51
CA LEU A 59 3.24 -14.21 14.13
C LEU A 59 3.93 -13.03 13.44
N VAL A 60 3.38 -11.81 13.57
CA VAL A 60 3.96 -10.60 12.97
C VAL A 60 5.38 -10.37 13.50
N LYS A 61 5.59 -10.47 14.82
CA LYS A 61 6.92 -10.36 15.44
C LYS A 61 7.89 -11.43 14.91
N ARG A 62 7.42 -12.66 14.70
CA ARG A 62 8.24 -13.76 14.16
C ARG A 62 8.65 -13.48 12.71
N ILE A 63 7.73 -13.00 11.87
CA ILE A 63 8.02 -12.63 10.48
C ILE A 63 9.05 -11.50 10.44
N VAL A 64 8.82 -10.41 11.20
CA VAL A 64 9.74 -9.27 11.25
C VAL A 64 11.13 -9.67 11.72
N ARG A 65 11.21 -10.54 12.74
CA ARG A 65 12.48 -11.06 13.25
C ARG A 65 13.23 -11.86 12.18
N LEU A 66 12.56 -12.79 11.51
CA LEU A 66 13.16 -13.60 10.45
C LEU A 66 13.61 -12.74 9.27
N SER A 67 12.83 -11.75 8.85
CA SER A 67 13.21 -10.84 7.78
C SER A 67 14.47 -10.04 8.12
N LYS A 68 14.60 -9.57 9.37
CA LYS A 68 15.80 -8.86 9.84
C LYS A 68 17.03 -9.77 9.99
N GLU A 69 16.86 -10.98 10.52
CA GLU A 69 17.95 -11.95 10.69
C GLU A 69 18.54 -12.41 9.34
N GLN A 70 17.70 -12.55 8.32
CA GLN A 70 18.11 -13.00 6.97
C GLN A 70 18.33 -11.86 5.97
N ARG A 71 18.25 -10.58 6.39
CA ARG A 71 18.34 -9.38 5.53
C ARG A 71 17.41 -9.43 4.30
N ILE A 72 16.20 -9.89 4.51
CA ILE A 72 15.18 -10.01 3.48
C ILE A 72 14.47 -8.66 3.31
N THR A 73 14.47 -8.13 2.10
CA THR A 73 13.87 -6.82 1.77
C THR A 73 12.56 -6.92 0.96
N SER A 74 12.20 -8.13 0.50
CA SER A 74 11.00 -8.37 -0.31
C SER A 74 10.23 -9.62 0.15
N VAL A 75 8.91 -9.63 -0.07
CA VAL A 75 8.03 -10.78 0.19
C VAL A 75 8.44 -12.00 -0.64
N ALA A 76 8.93 -11.79 -1.85
CA ALA A 76 9.42 -12.86 -2.72
C ALA A 76 10.66 -13.56 -2.13
N ASP A 77 11.61 -12.76 -1.63
CA ASP A 77 12.79 -13.27 -0.93
C ASP A 77 12.42 -13.94 0.39
N PHE A 78 11.39 -13.45 1.07
CA PHE A 78 10.87 -14.10 2.28
C PHE A 78 10.36 -15.50 1.99
N LEU A 79 9.61 -15.66 0.90
CA LEU A 79 9.17 -16.98 0.45
C LEU A 79 10.37 -17.86 0.05
N GLY A 80 11.30 -17.34 -0.75
CA GLY A 80 12.49 -18.08 -1.16
C GLY A 80 13.34 -18.58 0.02
N ALA A 81 13.54 -17.74 1.04
CA ALA A 81 14.29 -18.08 2.24
C ALA A 81 13.61 -19.19 3.06
N ARG A 82 12.27 -19.24 3.08
CA ARG A 82 11.51 -20.29 3.75
C ARG A 82 11.68 -21.67 3.09
N TYR A 83 11.94 -21.71 1.78
CA TYR A 83 12.16 -22.94 1.01
C TYR A 83 13.66 -23.21 0.73
N GLY A 84 14.55 -22.80 1.65
CA GLY A 84 15.98 -23.10 1.55
C GLY A 84 16.75 -22.24 0.55
N LYS A 85 16.36 -20.96 0.38
CA LYS A 85 16.93 -20.00 -0.58
C LYS A 85 16.76 -20.42 -2.05
N SER A 86 15.66 -21.12 -2.36
CA SER A 86 15.34 -21.49 -3.73
C SER A 86 14.97 -20.25 -4.56
N ILE A 87 15.86 -19.90 -5.51
CA ILE A 87 15.65 -18.82 -6.48
C ILE A 87 14.38 -19.06 -7.30
N LYS A 88 14.03 -20.32 -7.60
CA LYS A 88 12.82 -20.66 -8.36
C LYS A 88 11.55 -20.24 -7.62
N VAL A 89 11.48 -20.47 -6.30
CA VAL A 89 10.30 -20.10 -5.50
C VAL A 89 10.19 -18.59 -5.35
N ALA A 90 11.32 -17.90 -5.11
CA ALA A 90 11.35 -16.44 -5.06
C ALA A 90 10.93 -15.84 -6.41
N GLY A 91 11.43 -16.38 -7.53
CA GLY A 91 11.08 -15.93 -8.87
C GLY A 91 9.60 -16.09 -9.18
N VAL A 92 9.01 -17.25 -8.89
CA VAL A 92 7.56 -17.48 -9.06
C VAL A 92 6.75 -16.54 -8.19
N ALA A 93 7.13 -16.36 -6.92
CA ALA A 93 6.47 -15.42 -6.01
C ALA A 93 6.53 -13.97 -6.51
N ALA A 94 7.69 -13.54 -7.04
CA ALA A 94 7.85 -12.23 -7.64
C ALA A 94 6.97 -12.04 -8.89
N VAL A 95 6.93 -13.03 -9.79
CA VAL A 95 6.08 -12.98 -10.98
C VAL A 95 4.60 -12.88 -10.60
N ILE A 96 4.13 -13.69 -9.66
CA ILE A 96 2.75 -13.63 -9.16
C ILE A 96 2.46 -12.25 -8.54
N ALA A 97 3.39 -11.74 -7.73
CA ALA A 97 3.24 -10.42 -7.11
C ALA A 97 3.15 -9.29 -8.15
N VAL A 98 3.96 -9.33 -9.22
CA VAL A 98 3.91 -8.35 -10.31
C VAL A 98 2.60 -8.46 -11.09
N ILE A 99 2.21 -9.67 -11.51
CA ILE A 99 0.98 -9.92 -12.25
C ILE A 99 -0.25 -9.49 -11.45
N GLY A 100 -0.25 -9.63 -10.12
CA GLY A 100 -1.34 -9.16 -9.27
C GLY A 100 -1.32 -7.65 -9.00
N THR A 101 -0.14 -7.08 -8.75
CA THR A 101 -0.01 -5.68 -8.31
C THR A 101 -0.21 -4.69 -9.44
N VAL A 102 0.27 -4.98 -10.65
CA VAL A 102 0.12 -4.11 -11.83
C VAL A 102 -1.36 -3.82 -12.16
N PRO A 103 -2.24 -4.81 -12.37
CA PRO A 103 -3.64 -4.55 -12.64
C PRO A 103 -4.38 -3.96 -11.42
N TYR A 104 -3.97 -4.32 -10.21
CA TYR A 104 -4.55 -3.73 -9.00
C TYR A 104 -4.30 -2.22 -8.93
N ILE A 105 -3.07 -1.76 -9.21
CA ILE A 105 -2.75 -0.33 -9.29
C ILE A 105 -3.58 0.34 -10.39
N ALA A 106 -3.69 -0.29 -11.56
CA ALA A 106 -4.51 0.25 -12.66
C ALA A 106 -5.99 0.41 -12.27
N LEU A 107 -6.57 -0.57 -11.57
CA LEU A 107 -7.95 -0.51 -11.06
C LEU A 107 -8.12 0.59 -10.02
N GLN A 108 -7.14 0.78 -9.12
CA GLN A 108 -7.16 1.84 -8.11
C GLN A 108 -7.11 3.23 -8.76
N LEU A 109 -6.24 3.44 -9.75
CA LEU A 109 -6.17 4.69 -10.51
C LEU A 109 -7.47 4.98 -11.26
N LYS A 110 -8.07 3.96 -11.89
CA LYS A 110 -9.37 4.07 -12.55
C LYS A 110 -10.46 4.50 -11.57
N ALA A 111 -10.50 3.90 -10.37
CA ALA A 111 -11.49 4.25 -9.35
C ALA A 111 -11.35 5.72 -8.90
N VAL A 112 -10.12 6.21 -8.71
CA VAL A 112 -9.85 7.62 -8.37
C VAL A 112 -10.29 8.54 -9.51
N SER A 113 -9.92 8.25 -10.76
CA SER A 113 -10.29 9.04 -11.93
C SER A 113 -11.81 9.17 -12.07
N VAL A 114 -12.55 8.06 -11.99
CA VAL A 114 -14.03 8.06 -12.07
C VAL A 114 -14.65 8.90 -10.96
N SER A 115 -14.11 8.83 -9.74
CA SER A 115 -14.60 9.62 -8.61
C SER A 115 -14.43 11.12 -8.85
N VAL A 116 -13.25 11.55 -9.32
CA VAL A 116 -12.95 12.96 -9.61
C VAL A 116 -13.82 13.47 -10.75
N SER A 117 -13.97 12.69 -11.83
CA SER A 117 -14.84 13.08 -12.95
C SER A 117 -16.30 13.23 -12.53
N LYS A 118 -16.83 12.35 -11.67
CA LYS A 118 -18.19 12.49 -11.14
C LYS A 118 -18.35 13.74 -10.27
N LEU A 119 -17.33 14.07 -9.47
CA LEU A 119 -17.34 15.26 -8.63
C LEU A 119 -17.35 16.53 -9.49
N ILE A 120 -16.50 16.61 -10.52
CA ILE A 120 -16.46 17.75 -11.46
C ILE A 120 -17.79 17.91 -12.20
N ASN A 121 -18.37 16.80 -12.69
CA ASN A 121 -19.68 16.82 -13.37
C ASN A 121 -20.81 17.26 -12.43
N HIS A 122 -20.75 16.95 -11.14
CA HIS A 122 -21.76 17.36 -10.17
C HIS A 122 -21.70 18.86 -9.84
N PHE A 123 -20.51 19.47 -9.88
CA PHE A 123 -20.31 20.89 -9.60
C PHE A 123 -20.55 21.82 -10.80
N ASN A 124 -21.03 21.32 -11.95
CA ASN A 124 -21.44 22.10 -13.13
C ASN A 124 -20.52 23.29 -13.44
N LEU A 125 -19.26 23.03 -13.78
CA LEU A 125 -18.58 23.92 -14.72
C LEU A 125 -19.19 23.62 -16.09
N GLU A 126 -20.23 24.38 -16.47
CA GLU A 126 -20.76 24.46 -17.84
C GLU A 126 -19.71 25.05 -18.81
N ALA A 127 -18.55 24.42 -18.90
CA ALA A 127 -17.51 24.79 -19.83
C ALA A 127 -17.18 23.55 -20.67
N ASN A 128 -17.88 23.43 -21.80
CA ASN A 128 -17.54 22.59 -22.93
C ASN A 128 -17.47 21.08 -22.61
N GLN A 129 -18.63 20.43 -22.66
CA GLN A 129 -18.82 18.98 -22.45
C GLN A 129 -18.04 18.07 -23.42
N ASP A 130 -17.33 18.63 -24.42
CA ASP A 130 -16.59 17.87 -25.43
C ASP A 130 -15.08 17.68 -25.15
N MET A 131 -14.47 18.40 -24.19
CA MET A 131 -13.00 18.41 -24.08
C MET A 131 -12.38 17.64 -22.92
N VAL A 132 -13.12 17.21 -21.90
CA VAL A 132 -12.50 16.49 -20.77
C VAL A 132 -12.86 15.01 -20.83
N ALA A 133 -12.27 14.31 -21.79
CA ALA A 133 -12.34 12.86 -21.85
C ALA A 133 -11.79 12.27 -20.53
N LEU A 134 -12.42 11.21 -20.00
CA LEU A 134 -11.96 10.49 -18.81
C LEU A 134 -10.47 10.11 -18.87
N GLY A 135 -9.94 9.93 -20.10
CA GLY A 135 -8.52 9.72 -20.35
C GLY A 135 -7.63 10.88 -19.90
N GLU A 136 -8.01 12.13 -20.13
CA GLU A 136 -7.19 13.29 -19.79
C GLU A 136 -7.06 13.49 -18.27
N ILE A 137 -8.17 13.35 -17.53
CA ILE A 137 -8.14 13.39 -16.06
C ILE A 137 -7.33 12.22 -15.50
N SER A 138 -7.52 11.01 -16.04
CA SER A 138 -6.77 9.83 -15.58
C SER A 138 -5.26 9.98 -15.82
N VAL A 139 -4.87 10.55 -16.98
CA VAL A 139 -3.47 10.82 -17.30
C VAL A 139 -2.90 11.87 -16.36
N LEU A 140 -3.60 12.98 -16.12
CA LEU A 140 -3.17 14.02 -15.18
C LEU A 140 -2.95 13.45 -13.78
N ILE A 141 -3.93 12.72 -13.23
CA ILE A 141 -3.83 12.09 -11.90
C ILE A 141 -2.66 11.10 -11.85
N SER A 142 -2.49 10.28 -12.88
CA SER A 142 -1.41 9.30 -12.94
C SER A 142 -0.04 9.97 -13.00
N VAL A 143 0.11 11.06 -13.77
CA VAL A 143 1.36 11.84 -13.84
C VAL A 143 1.64 12.52 -12.50
N THR A 144 0.65 13.15 -11.86
CA THR A 144 0.83 13.74 -10.53
C THR A 144 1.26 12.71 -9.49
N LEU A 145 0.60 11.53 -9.47
CA LEU A 145 0.96 10.44 -8.57
C LEU A 145 2.35 9.85 -8.90
N ALA A 146 2.71 9.77 -10.18
CA ALA A 146 4.03 9.32 -10.61
C ALA A 146 5.11 10.30 -10.16
N VAL A 147 4.91 11.61 -10.36
CA VAL A 147 5.82 12.66 -9.88
C VAL A 147 5.94 12.61 -8.36
N PHE A 148 4.83 12.51 -7.64
CA PHE A 148 4.83 12.37 -6.18
C PHE A 148 5.62 11.11 -5.74
N THR A 149 5.37 9.98 -6.39
CA THR A 149 6.07 8.72 -6.11
C THR A 149 7.55 8.81 -6.44
N ILE A 150 7.96 9.54 -7.49
CA ILE A 150 9.37 9.76 -7.81
C ILE A 150 10.01 10.67 -6.75
N LEU A 151 9.40 11.81 -6.44
CA LEU A 151 9.95 12.78 -5.48
C LEU A 151 10.10 12.19 -4.07
N PHE A 152 9.12 11.41 -3.61
CA PHE A 152 9.09 10.89 -2.25
C PHE A 152 9.46 9.41 -2.13
N GLY A 153 9.31 8.61 -3.18
CA GLY A 153 9.51 7.16 -3.18
C GLY A 153 10.85 6.66 -3.69
N THR A 154 11.49 7.33 -4.66
CA THR A 154 12.80 6.87 -5.19
C THR A 154 14.00 7.45 -4.44
N ARG A 155 13.81 8.56 -3.70
CA ARG A 155 14.91 9.23 -2.97
C ARG A 155 15.36 8.51 -1.69
N HIS A 156 14.66 7.47 -1.25
CA HIS A 156 15.00 6.72 -0.03
C HIS A 156 14.82 5.19 -0.20
N ALA A 157 15.13 4.66 -1.40
CA ALA A 157 15.13 3.22 -1.69
C ALA A 157 16.31 2.46 -1.04
N ASP A 158 16.94 3.02 -0.01
CA ASP A 158 17.96 2.32 0.76
C ASP A 158 17.26 1.44 1.80
N ALA A 159 17.00 0.19 1.41
CA ALA A 159 16.32 -0.83 2.22
C ALA A 159 17.08 -1.21 3.51
N THR A 160 18.18 -0.52 3.81
CA THR A 160 19.05 -0.75 4.98
C THR A 160 18.95 0.37 6.02
N GLU A 161 18.45 1.56 5.66
CA GLU A 161 18.26 2.67 6.59
C GLU A 161 16.77 2.93 6.86
N HIS A 162 16.47 3.31 8.12
CA HIS A 162 15.11 3.50 8.62
C HIS A 162 14.30 4.42 7.70
N GLN A 163 13.15 3.94 7.20
CA GLN A 163 12.25 4.67 6.29
C GLN A 163 11.66 5.92 6.96
N ASP A 164 12.37 7.04 6.93
CA ASP A 164 11.86 8.33 7.40
C ASP A 164 11.17 9.12 6.26
N GLY A 165 11.54 8.93 4.99
CA GLY A 165 11.14 9.82 3.89
C GLY A 165 9.65 9.77 3.47
N LEU A 166 9.06 8.58 3.34
CA LEU A 166 7.66 8.44 2.91
C LEU A 166 6.66 8.64 4.07
N ILE A 167 7.11 8.43 5.30
CA ILE A 167 6.27 8.55 6.50
C ILE A 167 6.27 9.99 7.05
N LEU A 168 7.22 10.84 6.65
CA LEU A 168 7.19 12.27 7.01
C LEU A 168 6.26 13.11 6.10
N ALA A 169 5.94 12.61 4.91
CA ALA A 169 5.20 13.33 3.89
C ALA A 169 3.67 13.13 3.95
N VAL A 170 3.21 12.12 4.72
CA VAL A 170 1.80 11.83 5.01
C VAL A 170 1.48 12.30 6.43
#